data_AF-A0A1V4ULB4-F1
#
_entry.id   AF-A0A1V4ULB4-F1
#
_cell.length_a   1.000
_cell.length_b   1.000
_cell.length_c   1.000
_cell.angle_alpha   90.00
_cell.angle_beta   90.00
_cell.angle_gamma   90.00
#
_symmetry.space_group_name_H-M   'P 1'
#
loop_
_entity.id
_entity.type
_entity.pdbx_description
1 polymer ?
#
loop_
_entity_poly.entity_id
_entity_poly.type
_entity_poly.pdbx_seq_one_letter_code
_entity_poly.pdbx_strand_id
1 'polypeptide(L)'
;MDTLETIKGFLMQPVESFRKVRGTSLGDAITYFLIIVIINTILTVIVDLVFASAILAMFTQVMVQMGMGEVFLMEMIGMVAVAIIMVIASLVLLFVFAGWLHLFVYLLGGRKGYAETVKAMIFGSTPYMLIGWIPVIGLFVGGIWSLILEILGIRELHQVSTGRAAGAVVLSVFILALLIILIAAWFFISLVSVMPVTYQ
;
A
#
# COMPACT_ATOMS: atom_id res chain seq x y z
N MET A 1 13.89 -11.27 14.65
CA MET A 1 13.13 -12.09 13.68
C MET A 1 13.92 -12.14 12.38
N ASP A 2 14.14 -13.31 11.79
CA ASP A 2 14.84 -13.39 10.51
C ASP A 2 13.90 -12.94 9.38
N THR A 3 14.26 -11.86 8.68
CA THR A 3 13.39 -11.24 7.66
C THR A 3 13.18 -12.15 6.46
N LEU A 4 14.22 -12.88 6.02
CA LEU A 4 14.14 -13.71 4.82
C LEU A 4 13.28 -14.96 5.07
N GLU A 5 13.47 -15.61 6.22
CA GLU A 5 12.63 -16.72 6.65
C GLU A 5 11.17 -16.28 6.80
N THR A 6 10.95 -15.08 7.35
CA THR A 6 9.61 -14.50 7.50
C THR A 6 8.95 -14.26 6.15
N ILE A 7 9.65 -13.64 5.20
CA ILE A 7 9.18 -13.44 3.82
C ILE A 7 8.80 -14.79 3.19
N LYS A 8 9.72 -15.75 3.22
CA LYS A 8 9.49 -17.08 2.62
C LYS A 8 8.28 -17.75 3.25
N GLY A 9 8.12 -17.64 4.56
CA GLY A 9 6.98 -18.16 5.29
C GLY A 9 5.66 -17.56 4.82
N PHE A 10 5.55 -16.23 4.72
CA PHE A 10 4.30 -15.58 4.29
C PHE A 10 3.96 -15.84 2.82
N LEU A 11 4.96 -16.10 1.97
CA LEU A 11 4.71 -16.47 0.57
C LEU A 11 4.28 -17.94 0.42
N MET A 12 4.83 -18.85 1.22
CA MET A 12 4.67 -20.30 1.01
C MET A 12 3.69 -20.97 1.99
N GLN A 13 3.66 -20.53 3.24
CA GLN A 13 2.93 -21.16 4.35
C GLN A 13 2.27 -20.12 5.25
N PRO A 14 1.41 -19.24 4.72
CA PRO A 14 0.96 -18.04 5.42
C PRO A 14 0.22 -18.31 6.72
N VAL A 15 -0.60 -19.36 6.78
CA VAL A 15 -1.35 -19.73 7.99
C VAL A 15 -0.39 -20.09 9.14
N GLU A 16 0.63 -20.89 8.85
CA GLU A 16 1.63 -21.29 9.85
C GLU A 16 2.51 -20.09 10.23
N SER A 17 2.87 -19.24 9.27
CA SER A 17 3.59 -18.00 9.55
C SER A 17 2.83 -17.06 10.47
N PHE A 18 1.53 -16.82 10.24
CA PHE A 18 0.71 -16.01 11.15
C PHE A 18 0.62 -16.62 12.55
N ARG A 19 0.51 -17.94 12.68
CA ARG A 19 0.52 -18.62 13.97
C ARG A 19 1.83 -18.43 14.72
N LYS A 20 2.97 -18.52 14.02
CA LYS A 20 4.31 -18.32 14.58
C LYS A 20 4.51 -16.89 15.12
N VAL A 21 4.00 -15.88 14.43
CA VAL A 21 4.20 -14.47 14.81
C VAL A 21 3.18 -13.92 15.81
N ARG A 22 2.26 -14.75 16.33
CA ARG A 22 1.27 -14.32 17.35
C ARG A 22 1.93 -13.70 18.57
N GLY A 23 3.00 -14.32 19.07
CA GLY A 23 3.75 -13.84 20.24
C GLY A 23 4.76 -12.73 19.94
N THR A 24 4.95 -12.37 18.67
CA THR A 24 5.89 -11.32 18.28
C THR A 24 5.41 -9.95 18.74
N SER A 25 6.34 -9.16 19.26
CA SER A 25 6.05 -7.79 19.69
C SER A 25 5.68 -6.92 18.49
N LEU A 26 4.91 -5.85 18.74
CA LEU A 26 4.58 -4.89 17.68
C LEU A 26 5.85 -4.20 17.14
N GLY A 27 6.84 -3.93 18.00
CA GLY A 27 8.11 -3.32 17.60
C GLY A 27 8.92 -4.18 16.63
N ASP A 28 8.97 -5.49 16.84
CA ASP A 28 9.62 -6.43 15.92
C ASP A 28 8.90 -6.49 14.57
N ALA A 29 7.55 -6.47 14.59
CA ALA A 29 6.75 -6.41 13.37
C ALA A 29 6.98 -5.10 12.60
N ILE A 30 7.03 -3.96 13.29
CA ILE A 30 7.34 -2.66 12.68
C ILE A 30 8.76 -2.67 12.08
N THR A 31 9.73 -3.26 12.78
CA THR A 31 11.10 -3.38 12.27
C THR A 31 11.12 -4.17 10.96
N TYR A 32 10.39 -5.29 10.92
CA TYR A 32 10.20 -6.06 9.69
C TYR A 32 9.52 -5.24 8.58
N PHE A 33 8.44 -4.52 8.90
CA PHE A 33 7.74 -3.65 7.97
C PHE A 33 8.67 -2.59 7.37
N LEU A 34 9.49 -1.94 8.20
CA LEU A 34 10.46 -0.95 7.75
C LEU A 34 11.48 -1.53 6.77
N ILE A 35 11.94 -2.77 7.00
CA ILE A 35 12.88 -3.42 6.08
C ILE A 35 12.19 -3.66 4.73
N ILE A 36 11.00 -4.25 4.71
CA ILE A 36 10.31 -4.57 3.45
C ILE A 36 9.81 -3.32 2.71
N VAL A 37 9.42 -2.25 3.41
CA VAL A 37 8.97 -1.00 2.78
C VAL A 37 10.15 -0.23 2.18
N ILE A 38 11.34 -0.27 2.81
CA ILE A 38 12.55 0.31 2.24
C ILE A 38 12.95 -0.45 0.97
N ILE A 39 12.91 -1.79 0.99
CA ILE A 39 13.15 -2.61 -0.21
C ILE A 39 12.14 -2.25 -1.31
N ASN A 40 10.86 -2.20 -0.98
CA ASN A 40 9.81 -1.82 -1.92
C ASN A 40 10.04 -0.42 -2.52
N THR A 41 10.39 0.56 -1.69
CA THR A 41 10.64 1.94 -2.11
C THR A 41 11.84 2.02 -3.05
N ILE A 42 12.94 1.35 -2.72
CA ILE A 42 14.14 1.32 -3.58
C ILE A 42 13.80 0.71 -4.94
N LEU A 43 13.10 -0.43 -4.96
CA LEU A 43 12.70 -1.09 -6.21
C LEU A 43 11.75 -0.22 -7.03
N THR A 44 10.79 0.44 -6.39
CA THR A 44 9.87 1.38 -7.03
C THR A 44 10.63 2.55 -7.65
N VAL A 45 11.55 3.18 -6.91
CA VAL A 45 12.37 4.29 -7.45
C VAL A 45 13.22 3.84 -8.63
N ILE A 46 13.84 2.65 -8.57
CA ILE A 46 14.62 2.11 -9.69
C ILE A 46 13.75 1.94 -10.93
N VAL A 47 12.57 1.35 -10.76
CA VAL A 47 11.62 1.13 -11.86
C VAL A 47 11.14 2.46 -12.42
N ASP A 48 10.73 3.39 -11.55
CA ASP A 48 10.31 4.72 -11.94
C ASP A 48 11.41 5.47 -12.69
N LEU A 49 12.67 5.36 -12.28
CA LEU A 49 13.81 5.93 -13.02
C LEU A 49 13.98 5.31 -14.41
N VAL A 50 13.83 3.99 -14.53
CA VAL A 50 13.93 3.29 -15.81
C VAL A 50 12.79 3.71 -16.75
N PHE A 51 11.55 3.73 -16.25
CA PHE A 51 10.39 4.16 -17.02
C PHE A 51 10.43 5.66 -17.32
N ALA A 52 10.79 6.49 -16.35
CA ALA A 52 10.97 7.92 -16.53
C ALA A 52 12.05 8.19 -17.57
N SER A 53 13.20 7.51 -17.55
CA SER A 53 14.23 7.73 -18.58
C SER A 53 13.75 7.35 -19.99
N ALA A 54 12.93 6.31 -20.14
CA ALA A 54 12.35 5.93 -21.43
C ALA A 54 11.28 6.93 -21.91
N ILE A 55 10.37 7.34 -21.02
CA ILE A 55 9.33 8.33 -21.30
C ILE A 55 9.95 9.71 -21.54
N LEU A 56 10.94 10.08 -20.74
CA LEU A 56 11.66 11.35 -20.79
C LEU A 56 12.55 11.45 -22.01
N ALA A 57 13.12 10.35 -22.53
CA ALA A 57 13.80 10.38 -23.82
C ALA A 57 12.82 10.75 -24.95
N MET A 58 11.63 10.15 -24.95
CA MET A 58 10.57 10.47 -25.92
C MET A 58 10.03 11.90 -25.70
N PHE A 59 9.82 12.31 -24.46
CA PHE A 59 9.26 13.61 -24.08
C PHE A 59 10.25 14.75 -24.28
N THR A 60 11.53 14.59 -23.91
CA THR A 60 12.60 15.56 -24.16
C THR A 60 12.79 15.78 -25.65
N GLN A 61 12.69 14.73 -26.47
CA GLN A 61 12.75 14.89 -27.93
C GLN A 61 11.61 15.80 -28.45
N VAL A 62 10.40 15.67 -27.91
CA VAL A 62 9.25 16.55 -28.22
C VAL A 62 9.44 17.96 -27.62
N MET A 63 9.91 18.08 -26.38
CA MET A 63 10.06 19.35 -25.66
C MET A 63 11.21 20.19 -26.20
N VAL A 64 12.32 19.58 -26.62
CA VAL A 64 13.41 20.23 -27.34
C VAL A 64 12.92 20.74 -28.70
N GLN A 65 12.08 19.96 -29.41
CA GLN A 65 11.41 20.45 -30.62
C GLN A 65 10.46 21.63 -30.34
N MET A 66 9.93 21.73 -29.12
CA MET A 66 9.07 22.83 -28.67
C MET A 66 9.83 23.96 -27.94
N GLY A 67 11.17 23.90 -27.87
CA GLY A 67 12.02 24.97 -27.29
C GLY A 67 12.08 25.01 -25.75
N MET A 68 11.70 23.95 -25.04
CA MET A 68 11.60 23.91 -23.57
C MET A 68 12.54 22.89 -22.91
N GLY A 69 13.86 23.02 -23.14
CA GLY A 69 14.86 21.99 -22.79
C GLY A 69 15.50 22.06 -21.38
N GLU A 70 15.20 23.06 -20.54
CA GLU A 70 16.03 23.37 -19.35
C GLU A 70 15.51 22.88 -17.96
N VAL A 71 14.71 21.81 -17.86
CA VAL A 71 14.05 21.45 -16.57
C VAL A 71 14.76 20.32 -15.75
N PHE A 72 15.90 19.80 -16.20
CA PHE A 72 16.35 18.46 -15.79
C PHE A 72 17.01 18.32 -14.39
N LEU A 73 17.64 19.35 -13.82
CA LEU A 73 18.44 19.19 -12.59
C LEU A 73 17.64 19.27 -11.27
N MET A 74 16.41 19.77 -11.32
CA MET A 74 15.54 19.90 -10.13
C MET A 74 14.83 18.59 -9.77
N GLU A 75 14.74 17.64 -10.71
CA GLU A 75 13.98 16.38 -10.56
C GLU A 75 14.71 15.32 -9.71
N MET A 76 16.04 15.23 -9.80
CA MET A 76 16.81 14.17 -9.10
C MET A 76 16.85 14.35 -7.58
N ILE A 77 17.00 15.59 -7.09
CA ILE A 77 16.95 15.89 -5.64
C ILE A 77 15.52 15.69 -5.12
N GLY A 78 14.51 16.00 -5.94
CA GLY A 78 13.11 15.74 -5.64
C GLY A 78 12.82 14.27 -5.40
N MET A 79 13.39 13.36 -6.20
CA MET A 79 13.13 11.92 -6.09
C MET A 79 13.62 11.31 -4.77
N VAL A 80 14.80 11.69 -4.28
CA VAL A 80 15.29 11.20 -2.98
C VAL A 80 14.40 11.70 -1.84
N ALA A 81 14.00 12.98 -1.87
CA ALA A 81 13.07 13.53 -0.90
C ALA A 81 11.71 12.81 -0.93
N VAL A 82 11.18 12.54 -2.13
CA VAL A 82 9.94 11.76 -2.32
C VAL A 82 10.08 10.36 -1.76
N ALA A 83 11.18 9.65 -2.01
CA ALA A 83 11.41 8.31 -1.48
C ALA A 83 11.38 8.27 0.06
N ILE A 84 12.01 9.26 0.72
CA ILE A 84 11.98 9.38 2.18
C ILE A 84 10.55 9.65 2.67
N ILE A 85 9.85 10.58 2.01
CA ILE A 85 8.44 10.89 2.32
C ILE A 85 7.57 9.64 2.16
N MET A 86 7.78 8.82 1.13
CA MET A 86 7.02 7.60 0.88
C MET A 86 7.20 6.57 1.99
N VAL A 87 8.41 6.37 2.51
CA VAL A 87 8.65 5.47 3.65
C VAL A 87 7.93 5.97 4.91
N ILE A 88 8.06 7.26 5.22
CA ILE A 88 7.41 7.88 6.39
C ILE A 88 5.89 7.81 6.25
N ALA A 89 5.36 8.18 5.08
CA ALA A 89 3.94 8.13 4.77
C ALA A 89 3.41 6.72 4.88
N SER A 90 4.13 5.71 4.38
CA SER A 90 3.73 4.30 4.48
C SER A 90 3.62 3.84 5.94
N LEU A 91 4.56 4.26 6.79
CA LEU A 91 4.51 3.95 8.22
C LEU A 91 3.31 4.62 8.91
N VAL A 92 3.04 5.89 8.62
CA VAL A 92 1.89 6.62 9.19
C VAL A 92 0.58 6.00 8.71
N LEU A 93 0.46 5.79 7.39
CA LEU A 93 -0.73 5.23 6.76
C LEU A 93 -1.00 3.80 7.20
N LEU A 94 0.02 2.99 7.51
CA LEU A 94 -0.16 1.68 8.12
C LEU A 94 -1.05 1.76 9.37
N PHE A 95 -0.78 2.69 10.28
CA PHE A 95 -1.61 2.85 11.48
C PHE A 95 -2.98 3.45 11.16
N VAL A 96 -3.07 4.40 10.23
CA VAL A 96 -4.38 4.97 9.86
C VAL A 96 -5.29 3.90 9.26
N PHE A 97 -4.80 3.13 8.30
CA PHE A 97 -5.56 2.06 7.66
C PHE A 97 -5.78 0.86 8.56
N ALA A 98 -4.85 0.54 9.46
CA ALA A 98 -5.10 -0.46 10.50
C ALA A 98 -6.22 0.00 11.43
N GLY A 99 -6.30 1.28 11.79
CA GLY A 99 -7.38 1.82 12.61
C GLY A 99 -8.72 1.68 11.90
N TRP A 100 -8.75 2.03 10.62
CA TRP A 100 -9.90 1.86 9.74
C TRP A 100 -10.34 0.38 9.66
N LEU A 101 -9.43 -0.54 9.37
CA LEU A 101 -9.72 -1.98 9.33
C LEU A 101 -10.16 -2.50 10.71
N HIS A 102 -9.53 -2.02 11.79
CA HIS A 102 -9.82 -2.47 13.14
C HIS A 102 -11.26 -2.18 13.55
N LEU A 103 -11.87 -1.09 13.06
CA LEU A 103 -13.29 -0.83 13.24
C LEU A 103 -14.13 -2.03 12.80
N PHE A 104 -13.92 -2.52 11.57
CA PHE A 104 -14.67 -3.65 11.03
C PHE A 104 -14.31 -4.99 11.68
N VAL A 105 -13.03 -5.18 12.01
CA VAL A 105 -12.57 -6.34 12.80
C VAL A 105 -13.29 -6.37 14.15
N TYR A 106 -13.42 -5.22 14.80
CA TYR A 106 -14.15 -5.10 16.07
C TYR A 106 -15.65 -5.31 15.87
N LEU A 107 -16.28 -4.74 14.84
CA LEU A 107 -17.70 -4.99 14.56
C LEU A 107 -18.00 -6.48 14.33
N LEU A 108 -17.08 -7.21 13.70
CA LEU A 108 -17.23 -8.63 13.37
C LEU A 108 -16.59 -9.58 14.40
N GLY A 109 -16.31 -9.11 15.60
CA GLY A 109 -16.00 -9.95 16.77
C GLY A 109 -14.52 -10.18 17.08
N GLY A 110 -13.59 -9.53 16.37
CA GLY A 110 -12.18 -9.53 16.72
C GLY A 110 -11.92 -8.72 18.00
N ARG A 111 -11.29 -9.33 19.01
CA ARG A 111 -11.11 -8.70 20.35
C ARG A 111 -9.69 -8.80 20.91
N LYS A 112 -8.70 -9.20 20.11
CA LYS A 112 -7.30 -9.35 20.55
C LYS A 112 -6.50 -8.02 20.58
N GLY A 113 -7.16 -6.90 20.35
CA GLY A 113 -6.57 -5.56 20.40
C GLY A 113 -6.09 -5.05 19.04
N TYR A 114 -5.83 -3.75 18.99
CA TYR A 114 -5.44 -3.02 17.78
C TYR A 114 -4.08 -3.48 17.21
N ALA A 115 -3.12 -3.78 18.08
CA ALA A 115 -1.79 -4.24 17.68
C ALA A 115 -1.82 -5.51 16.80
N GLU A 116 -2.78 -6.41 17.03
CA GLU A 116 -2.95 -7.61 16.21
C GLU A 116 -3.47 -7.29 14.80
N THR A 117 -4.28 -6.23 14.65
CA THR A 117 -4.71 -5.73 13.33
C THR A 117 -3.53 -5.09 12.59
N VAL A 118 -2.71 -4.30 13.29
CA VAL A 118 -1.48 -3.73 12.71
C VAL A 118 -0.53 -4.85 12.27
N LYS A 119 -0.29 -5.87 13.10
CA LYS A 119 0.51 -7.04 12.70
C LYS A 119 -0.08 -7.77 11.50
N ALA A 120 -1.41 -7.96 11.46
CA ALA A 120 -2.07 -8.58 10.31
C ALA A 120 -1.82 -7.82 9.01
N MET A 121 -1.85 -6.48 9.04
CA MET A 121 -1.54 -5.65 7.88
C MET A 121 -0.05 -5.65 7.52
N ILE A 122 0.84 -5.55 8.50
CA ILE A 122 2.30 -5.60 8.28
C ILE A 122 2.68 -6.87 7.51
N PHE A 123 2.33 -8.03 8.06
CA PHE A 123 2.68 -9.31 7.46
C PHE A 123 1.80 -9.64 6.25
N GLY A 124 0.57 -9.13 6.23
CA GLY A 124 -0.33 -9.22 5.09
C GLY A 124 0.20 -8.50 3.86
N SER A 125 0.87 -7.36 4.05
CA SER A 125 1.42 -6.54 2.98
C SER A 125 2.68 -7.10 2.30
N THR A 126 3.31 -8.14 2.88
CA THR A 126 4.56 -8.73 2.38
C THR A 126 4.56 -8.98 0.87
N PRO A 127 3.52 -9.56 0.24
CA PRO A 127 3.50 -9.78 -1.20
C PRO A 127 3.58 -8.50 -1.99
N TYR A 128 2.72 -7.53 -1.67
CA TYR A 128 2.72 -6.24 -2.36
C TYR A 128 4.04 -5.50 -2.16
N MET A 129 4.65 -5.58 -0.98
CA MET A 129 5.97 -4.97 -0.76
C MET A 129 7.06 -5.61 -1.65
N LEU A 130 6.96 -6.91 -1.97
CA LEU A 130 7.97 -7.60 -2.76
C LEU A 130 7.78 -7.51 -4.27
N ILE A 131 6.54 -7.42 -4.75
CA ILE A 131 6.24 -7.44 -6.20
C ILE A 131 5.37 -6.27 -6.68
N GLY A 132 4.89 -5.41 -5.78
CA GLY A 132 4.01 -4.28 -6.07
C GLY A 132 4.61 -3.21 -6.98
N TRP A 133 5.95 -3.11 -7.01
CA TRP A 133 6.69 -2.20 -7.89
C TRP A 133 6.67 -2.61 -9.36
N ILE A 134 6.22 -3.83 -9.70
CA ILE A 134 6.11 -4.28 -11.09
C ILE A 134 4.82 -3.72 -11.69
N PRO A 135 4.86 -2.91 -12.76
CA PRO A 135 3.67 -2.35 -13.37
C PRO A 135 2.67 -3.43 -13.79
N VAL A 136 1.37 -3.19 -13.55
CA VAL A 136 0.25 -4.11 -13.81
C VAL A 136 0.30 -5.37 -12.92
N ILE A 137 1.36 -6.17 -12.98
CA ILE A 137 1.51 -7.43 -12.25
C ILE A 137 1.46 -7.21 -10.74
N GLY A 138 2.18 -6.20 -10.24
CA GLY A 138 2.27 -5.90 -8.81
C GLY A 138 0.91 -5.53 -8.20
N LEU A 139 0.10 -4.78 -8.94
CA LEU A 139 -1.24 -4.38 -8.51
C LEU A 139 -2.16 -5.59 -8.35
N PHE A 140 -2.22 -6.47 -9.36
CA PHE A 140 -3.13 -7.60 -9.33
C PHE A 140 -2.58 -8.76 -8.48
N VAL A 141 -1.37 -9.23 -8.75
CA VAL A 141 -0.81 -10.40 -8.04
C VAL A 141 -0.43 -10.03 -6.61
N GLY A 142 0.32 -8.94 -6.43
CA GLY A 142 0.76 -8.49 -5.12
C GLY A 142 -0.42 -8.01 -4.27
N GLY A 143 -1.31 -7.20 -4.85
CA GLY A 143 -2.46 -6.64 -4.14
C GLY A 143 -3.47 -7.71 -3.71
N ILE A 144 -3.90 -8.57 -4.64
CA ILE A 144 -4.88 -9.63 -4.32
C ILE A 144 -4.29 -10.62 -3.31
N TRP A 145 -3.02 -11.02 -3.47
CA TRP A 145 -2.38 -11.93 -2.51
C TRP A 145 -2.26 -11.28 -1.13
N SER A 146 -1.95 -9.99 -1.06
CA SER A 146 -1.90 -9.26 0.22
C SER A 146 -3.25 -9.19 0.91
N LEU A 147 -4.34 -8.96 0.16
CA LEU A 147 -5.71 -9.01 0.73
C LEU A 147 -6.04 -10.39 1.29
N ILE A 148 -5.64 -11.47 0.60
CA ILE A 148 -5.80 -12.83 1.12
C ILE A 148 -5.02 -13.00 2.41
N LEU A 149 -3.77 -12.55 2.47
CA LEU A 149 -2.96 -12.63 3.69
C LEU A 149 -3.51 -11.76 4.83
N GLU A 150 -4.07 -10.58 4.55
CA GLU A 150 -4.75 -9.78 5.57
C GLU A 150 -5.94 -10.53 6.16
N ILE A 151 -6.75 -11.19 5.34
CA ILE A 151 -7.86 -12.05 5.83
C ILE A 151 -7.32 -13.16 6.73
N LEU A 152 -6.27 -13.86 6.29
CA LEU A 152 -5.64 -14.92 7.09
C LEU A 152 -5.02 -14.37 8.37
N GLY A 153 -4.40 -13.19 8.32
CA GLY A 153 -3.81 -12.52 9.46
C GLY A 153 -4.84 -12.13 10.49
N ILE A 154 -5.96 -11.51 10.08
CA ILE A 154 -7.07 -11.22 10.98
C ILE A 154 -7.63 -12.50 11.57
N ARG A 155 -7.86 -13.54 10.76
CA ARG A 155 -8.36 -14.83 11.23
C ARG A 155 -7.47 -15.42 12.33
N GLU A 156 -6.18 -15.53 12.06
CA GLU A 156 -5.23 -16.22 12.94
C GLU A 156 -4.83 -15.37 14.15
N LEU A 157 -4.65 -14.05 14.00
CA LEU A 157 -4.22 -13.17 15.09
C LEU A 157 -5.39 -12.76 15.99
N HIS A 158 -6.58 -12.50 15.43
CA HIS A 158 -7.78 -12.23 16.23
C HIS A 158 -8.54 -13.50 16.66
N GLN A 159 -8.18 -14.67 16.15
CA GLN A 159 -8.82 -15.96 16.44
C GLN A 159 -10.33 -15.94 16.13
N VAL A 160 -10.69 -15.33 15.01
CA VAL A 160 -12.07 -15.29 14.50
C VAL A 160 -12.26 -16.29 13.37
N SER A 161 -13.51 -16.64 13.05
CA SER A 161 -13.81 -17.47 11.86
C SER A 161 -13.36 -16.79 10.56
N THR A 162 -13.02 -17.57 9.53
CA THR A 162 -12.67 -17.05 8.19
C THR A 162 -13.73 -16.08 7.63
N GLY A 163 -15.02 -16.39 7.77
CA GLY A 163 -16.10 -15.52 7.26
C GLY A 163 -16.13 -14.14 7.92
N ARG A 164 -15.88 -14.07 9.24
CA ARG A 164 -15.77 -12.79 9.97
C ARG A 164 -14.53 -12.00 9.56
N ALA A 165 -13.39 -12.66 9.40
CA ALA A 165 -12.16 -12.01 8.93
C ALA A 165 -12.32 -11.48 7.50
N ALA A 166 -12.85 -12.29 6.59
CA ALA A 166 -13.12 -11.91 5.21
C ALA A 166 -14.12 -10.74 5.15
N GLY A 167 -15.22 -10.82 5.90
CA GLY A 167 -16.19 -9.73 6.01
C GLY A 167 -15.55 -8.43 6.48
N ALA A 168 -14.63 -8.48 7.46
CA ALA A 168 -13.97 -7.28 7.97
C ALA A 168 -13.10 -6.61 6.90
N VAL A 169 -12.26 -7.39 6.21
CA VAL A 169 -11.38 -6.87 5.16
C VAL A 169 -12.20 -6.38 3.96
N VAL A 170 -13.17 -7.16 3.48
CA VAL A 170 -13.98 -6.79 2.31
C VAL A 170 -14.82 -5.54 2.59
N LEU A 171 -15.48 -5.45 3.75
CA LEU A 171 -16.25 -4.24 4.10
C LEU A 171 -15.34 -3.02 4.25
N SER A 172 -14.18 -3.19 4.89
CA SER A 172 -13.18 -2.13 5.04
C SER A 172 -12.75 -1.55 3.68
N VAL A 173 -12.37 -2.41 2.74
CA VAL A 173 -11.95 -2.01 1.39
C VAL A 173 -13.11 -1.42 0.59
N PHE A 174 -14.28 -2.07 0.61
CA PHE A 174 -15.44 -1.61 -0.15
C PHE A 174 -15.93 -0.23 0.29
N ILE A 175 -16.05 0.00 1.61
CA ILE A 175 -16.52 1.28 2.14
C ILE A 175 -15.47 2.37 1.88
N LEU A 176 -14.18 2.07 2.03
CA LEU A 176 -13.12 3.03 1.71
C LEU A 176 -13.15 3.43 0.22
N ALA A 177 -13.27 2.46 -0.69
CA ALA A 177 -13.37 2.71 -2.12
C ALA A 177 -14.61 3.54 -2.46
N LEU A 178 -15.76 3.23 -1.85
CA LEU A 178 -17.00 4.00 -2.03
C LEU A 178 -16.82 5.46 -1.58
N LEU A 179 -16.20 5.70 -0.41
CA LEU A 179 -15.94 7.05 0.08
C LEU A 179 -15.04 7.85 -0.87
N ILE A 180 -13.97 7.23 -1.39
CA ILE A 180 -13.06 7.86 -2.36
C ILE A 180 -13.82 8.25 -3.63
N ILE A 181 -14.66 7.36 -4.17
CA ILE A 181 -15.45 7.62 -5.39
C ILE A 181 -16.44 8.77 -5.15
N LEU A 182 -17.13 8.79 -4.01
CA LEU A 182 -18.09 9.84 -3.69
C LEU A 182 -17.41 11.22 -3.52
N ILE A 183 -16.26 11.26 -2.85
CA ILE A 183 -15.47 12.49 -2.68
C ILE A 183 -14.96 12.99 -4.05
N ALA A 184 -14.45 12.10 -4.89
CA ALA A 184 -13.99 12.44 -6.22
C ALA A 184 -15.13 12.97 -7.11
N ALA A 185 -16.31 12.32 -7.07
CA ALA A 185 -17.49 12.77 -7.78
C ALA A 185 -17.96 14.15 -7.30
N TRP A 186 -18.00 14.37 -5.98
CA TRP A 186 -18.34 15.67 -5.40
C TRP A 186 -17.38 16.77 -5.85
N PHE A 187 -16.07 16.50 -5.79
CA PHE A 187 -15.05 17.44 -6.25
C PHE A 187 -15.21 17.76 -7.74
N PHE A 188 -15.43 16.74 -8.57
CA PHE A 188 -15.64 16.92 -10.01
C PHE A 188 -16.88 17.79 -10.31
N ILE A 189 -18.01 17.52 -9.65
CA ILE A 189 -19.24 18.32 -9.81
C ILE A 189 -18.99 19.76 -9.37
N SER A 190 -18.32 19.97 -8.22
CA SER A 190 -18.01 21.33 -7.74
C SER A 190 -17.14 22.10 -8.73
N LEU A 191 -16.12 21.45 -9.30
CA LEU A 191 -15.20 22.08 -10.24
C LEU A 191 -15.93 22.51 -11.51
N VAL A 192 -16.79 21.64 -12.06
CA VAL A 192 -17.59 21.95 -13.25
C VAL A 192 -18.62 23.05 -12.97
N SER A 193 -19.23 23.06 -11.79
CA SER A 193 -20.26 24.05 -11.43
C SER A 193 -19.74 25.48 -11.27
N VAL A 194 -18.43 25.65 -11.00
CA VAL A 194 -17.78 26.96 -10.83
C VAL A 194 -17.19 27.48 -12.14
N MET A 195 -17.03 26.62 -13.16
CA MET A 195 -16.57 27.08 -14.47
C MET A 195 -17.70 27.84 -15.17
N PRO A 196 -17.46 29.11 -15.57
CA PRO A 196 -18.47 29.87 -16.30
C PRO A 196 -18.81 29.12 -17.59
N VAL A 197 -20.10 28.89 -17.81
CA VAL A 197 -20.60 28.40 -19.10
C VAL A 197 -20.31 29.51 -20.11
N THR A 198 -19.17 29.42 -20.79
CA THR A 198 -18.88 30.26 -21.95
C THR A 198 -19.86 29.84 -23.04
N TYR A 199 -20.99 30.55 -23.12
CA TYR A 199 -21.86 30.51 -24.28
C TYR A 199 -21.04 31.02 -25.49
N GLN A 200 -20.68 30.11 -26.38
CA GLN A 200 -20.27 30.42 -27.76
C GLN A 200 -21.52 30.39 -28.64
#